data_AF-T0ZWH8-F1
#
_entry.id   AF-T0ZWH8-F1
#
_cell.length_a   1.000
_cell.length_b   1.000
_cell.length_c   1.000
_cell.angle_alpha   90.00
_cell.angle_beta   90.00
_cell.angle_gamma   90.00
#
_symmetry.space_group_name_H-M   'P 1'
#
loop_
_entity.id
_entity.type
_entity.pdbx_description
1 polymer ?
#
loop_
_entity_poly.entity_id
_entity_poly.type
_entity_poly.pdbx_seq_one_letter_code
_entity_poly.pdbx_strand_id
1 'polypeptide(L)'
;STGPNSTYAGLDAALAYILNPNASTPGLANVSVITNSWGGSDTNDSSWYTNLQVAQARGITVLASSGDSGSNPNSSKWVGTSTEFPSSMAYGAFGVTAVGGTTVTLHSTVGTADYLHLKSQIAWNISAADISDGGPAGSSGGISSVFSEPSWQLNTSANGTIQGAGRATPDIAAVANNTLITISINGHRYDATNATTGGVYDSTWGTSIASPLTAGIIAEIDHVLATQGDAPLGFLNPDLYTLANEEYAALASTPTTG
;
A
#
# COMPACT_ATOMS: atom_id res chain seq x y z
N SER A 1 -7.68 8.18 0.68
CA SER A 1 -8.87 9.03 0.42
C SER A 1 -10.12 8.19 0.70
N THR A 2 -10.90 8.52 1.73
CA THR A 2 -12.25 7.94 1.89
C THR A 2 -13.24 8.88 1.19
N GLY A 3 -13.73 8.47 0.02
CA GLY A 3 -14.89 9.13 -0.59
C GLY A 3 -16.11 9.08 0.34
N PRO A 4 -17.19 9.81 0.03
CA PRO A 4 -18.35 9.97 0.93
C PRO A 4 -19.07 8.65 1.27
N ASN A 5 -18.80 7.55 0.54
CA ASN A 5 -19.34 6.22 0.83
C ASN A 5 -18.27 5.13 0.60
N SER A 6 -18.12 4.23 1.57
CA SER A 6 -17.28 3.02 1.51
C SER A 6 -17.91 1.96 0.60
N THR A 7 -17.92 2.23 -0.71
CA THR A 7 -18.53 1.39 -1.76
C THR A 7 -17.65 1.41 -3.01
N TYR A 8 -17.72 0.38 -3.85
CA TYR A 8 -17.00 0.35 -5.13
C TYR A 8 -17.35 1.55 -6.03
N ALA A 9 -18.64 1.88 -6.16
CA ALA A 9 -19.07 3.06 -6.91
C ALA A 9 -18.53 4.39 -6.32
N GLY A 10 -18.40 4.47 -5.00
CA GLY A 10 -17.78 5.62 -4.32
C GLY A 10 -16.28 5.72 -4.60
N LEU A 11 -15.60 4.58 -4.64
CA LEU A 11 -14.18 4.46 -4.99
C LEU A 11 -13.95 4.87 -6.46
N ASP A 12 -14.79 4.40 -7.39
CA ASP A 12 -14.76 4.79 -8.80
C ASP A 12 -14.98 6.28 -8.98
N ALA A 13 -16.00 6.84 -8.33
CA ALA A 13 -16.32 8.26 -8.39
C ALA A 13 -15.17 9.12 -7.85
N ALA A 14 -14.51 8.68 -6.77
CA ALA A 14 -13.37 9.37 -6.21
C ALA A 14 -12.17 9.38 -7.18
N LEU A 15 -11.84 8.23 -7.77
CA LEU A 15 -10.75 8.16 -8.75
C LEU A 15 -11.07 8.98 -10.00
N ALA A 16 -12.29 8.87 -10.54
CA ALA A 16 -12.74 9.66 -11.69
C ALA A 16 -12.68 11.17 -11.41
N TYR A 17 -13.04 11.59 -10.20
CA TYR A 17 -12.98 13.00 -9.77
C TYR A 17 -11.54 13.51 -9.68
N ILE A 18 -10.61 12.71 -9.15
CA ILE A 18 -9.18 13.08 -9.11
C ILE A 18 -8.64 13.25 -10.54
N LEU A 19 -9.05 12.41 -11.47
CA LEU A 19 -8.62 12.47 -12.87
C LEU A 19 -9.29 13.60 -13.64
N ASN A 20 -10.49 14.03 -13.26
CA ASN A 20 -11.22 15.10 -13.94
C ASN A 20 -11.80 16.08 -12.90
N PRO A 21 -10.95 16.84 -12.20
CA PRO A 21 -11.38 17.73 -11.14
C PRO A 21 -12.16 18.91 -11.72
N ASN A 22 -13.10 19.42 -10.93
CA ASN A 22 -13.79 20.66 -11.26
C ASN A 22 -12.93 21.88 -10.88
N ALA A 23 -13.34 23.08 -11.33
CA ALA A 23 -12.60 24.31 -11.10
C ALA A 23 -12.40 24.67 -9.60
N SER A 24 -13.16 24.05 -8.69
CA SER A 24 -13.01 24.26 -7.24
C SER A 24 -11.83 23.52 -6.60
N THR A 25 -11.17 22.59 -7.30
CA THR A 25 -10.02 21.82 -6.77
C THR A 25 -8.81 21.88 -7.71
N PRO A 26 -8.27 23.08 -7.98
CA PRO A 26 -7.17 23.23 -8.95
C PRO A 26 -5.90 22.46 -8.57
N GLY A 27 -5.69 22.18 -7.27
CA GLY A 27 -4.56 21.38 -6.79
C GLY A 27 -4.55 19.94 -7.32
N LEU A 28 -5.69 19.41 -7.76
CA LEU A 28 -5.77 18.05 -8.32
C LEU A 28 -5.22 17.96 -9.76
N ALA A 29 -4.96 19.08 -10.42
CA ALA A 29 -4.42 19.09 -11.78
C ALA A 29 -3.00 18.53 -11.90
N ASN A 30 -2.22 18.53 -10.80
CA ASN A 30 -0.82 18.13 -10.76
C ASN A 30 -0.57 16.89 -9.88
N VAL A 31 -1.58 16.04 -9.70
CA VAL A 31 -1.44 14.81 -8.91
C VAL A 31 -0.48 13.86 -9.61
N SER A 32 0.58 13.43 -8.93
CA SER A 32 1.49 12.38 -9.40
C SER A 32 1.31 11.05 -8.67
N VAL A 33 0.70 11.06 -7.47
CA VAL A 33 0.47 9.86 -6.66
C VAL A 33 -0.94 9.83 -6.08
N ILE A 34 -1.63 8.70 -6.20
CA ILE A 34 -2.92 8.41 -5.59
C ILE A 34 -2.76 7.19 -4.68
N THR A 35 -3.29 7.28 -3.46
CA THR A 35 -3.29 6.17 -2.50
C THR A 35 -4.66 5.91 -1.94
N ASN A 36 -5.02 4.63 -1.86
CA ASN A 36 -6.31 4.15 -1.39
C ASN A 36 -6.16 3.18 -0.22
N SER A 37 -6.92 3.42 0.86
CA SER A 37 -6.88 2.62 2.09
C SER A 37 -8.24 1.97 2.38
N TRP A 38 -8.99 1.65 1.33
CA TRP A 38 -10.29 0.99 1.43
C TRP A 38 -10.39 -0.12 0.38
N GLY A 39 -10.97 -1.26 0.73
CA GLY A 39 -11.08 -2.37 -0.19
C GLY A 39 -12.25 -3.29 0.13
N GLY A 40 -12.36 -4.31 -0.70
CA GLY A 40 -13.33 -5.39 -0.57
C GLY A 40 -12.84 -6.66 -1.24
N SER A 41 -13.74 -7.64 -1.36
CA SER A 41 -13.45 -8.93 -2.00
C SER A 41 -12.78 -8.77 -3.35
N ASP A 42 -11.87 -9.68 -3.69
CA ASP A 42 -11.25 -9.77 -5.00
C ASP A 42 -12.33 -9.78 -6.09
N THR A 43 -12.38 -8.71 -6.87
CA THR A 43 -13.44 -8.48 -7.87
C THR A 43 -12.89 -7.67 -9.02
N ASN A 44 -13.47 -7.89 -10.20
CA ASN A 44 -13.17 -7.06 -11.36
C ASN A 44 -14.17 -5.90 -11.42
N ASP A 45 -13.67 -4.68 -11.53
CA ASP A 45 -14.46 -3.47 -11.71
C ASP A 45 -14.01 -2.73 -12.97
N SER A 46 -14.89 -2.67 -13.96
CA SER A 46 -14.61 -2.06 -15.26
C SER A 46 -14.45 -0.54 -15.20
N SER A 47 -15.12 0.12 -14.25
CA SER A 47 -15.04 1.58 -14.08
C SER A 47 -13.68 1.95 -13.51
N TRP A 48 -13.26 1.26 -12.45
CA TRP A 48 -11.91 1.39 -11.89
C TRP A 48 -10.84 1.08 -12.92
N TYR A 49 -10.99 -0.01 -13.67
CA TYR A 49 -10.08 -0.41 -14.74
C TYR A 49 -9.82 0.75 -15.71
N THR A 50 -10.89 1.37 -16.22
CA THR A 50 -10.79 2.46 -17.20
C THR A 50 -10.11 3.68 -16.60
N ASN A 51 -10.46 4.05 -15.37
CA ASN A 51 -9.85 5.17 -14.68
C ASN A 51 -8.37 4.93 -14.37
N LEU A 52 -7.99 3.70 -13.98
CA LEU A 52 -6.60 3.34 -13.72
C LEU A 52 -5.75 3.47 -14.99
N GLN A 53 -6.26 3.04 -16.14
CA GLN A 53 -5.57 3.23 -17.42
C GLN A 53 -5.31 4.72 -17.71
N VAL A 54 -6.31 5.57 -17.47
CA VAL A 54 -6.16 7.02 -17.63
C VAL A 54 -5.13 7.59 -16.65
N ALA A 55 -5.13 7.15 -15.39
CA ALA A 55 -4.14 7.56 -14.40
C ALA A 55 -2.72 7.23 -14.87
N GLN A 56 -2.49 5.99 -15.29
CA GLN A 56 -1.16 5.53 -15.67
C GLN A 56 -0.68 6.11 -17.00
N ALA A 57 -1.58 6.34 -17.95
CA ALA A 57 -1.27 7.07 -19.18
C ALA A 57 -0.84 8.52 -18.93
N ARG A 58 -1.20 9.09 -17.77
CA ARG A 58 -0.77 10.43 -17.32
C ARG A 58 0.45 10.40 -16.41
N GLY A 59 1.07 9.24 -16.20
CA GLY A 59 2.21 9.09 -15.30
C GLY A 59 1.85 9.17 -13.82
N ILE A 60 0.59 8.86 -13.45
CA ILE A 60 0.15 8.88 -12.06
C ILE A 60 0.34 7.50 -11.44
N THR A 61 1.08 7.44 -10.34
CA THR A 61 1.22 6.25 -9.51
C THR A 61 -0.08 6.00 -8.74
N VAL A 62 -0.60 4.77 -8.75
CA VAL A 62 -1.78 4.40 -7.96
C VAL A 62 -1.43 3.24 -7.03
N LEU A 63 -1.54 3.50 -5.72
CA LEU A 63 -1.29 2.53 -4.65
C LEU A 63 -2.59 2.17 -3.91
N ALA A 64 -2.65 0.94 -3.39
CA ALA A 64 -3.69 0.56 -2.46
C ALA A 64 -3.16 -0.35 -1.34
N SER A 65 -3.71 -0.17 -0.14
CA SER A 65 -3.50 -1.06 0.99
C SER A 65 -3.90 -2.50 0.65
N SER A 66 -3.09 -3.49 0.99
CA SER A 66 -3.37 -4.89 0.62
C SER A 66 -4.48 -5.55 1.42
N GLY A 67 -4.82 -4.99 2.59
CA GLY A 67 -5.85 -5.50 3.49
C GLY A 67 -5.33 -5.84 4.88
N ASP A 68 -6.24 -5.94 5.85
CA ASP A 68 -5.90 -6.03 7.28
C ASP A 68 -6.35 -7.35 7.95
N SER A 69 -6.83 -8.31 7.16
CA SER A 69 -7.33 -9.60 7.65
C SER A 69 -6.27 -10.69 7.81
N GLY A 70 -5.03 -10.41 7.39
CA GLY A 70 -4.00 -11.41 7.20
C GLY A 70 -4.46 -12.47 6.20
N SER A 71 -4.23 -13.75 6.53
CA SER A 71 -4.80 -14.89 5.80
C SER A 71 -5.93 -15.56 6.61
N ASN A 72 -6.62 -14.82 7.48
CA ASN A 72 -7.53 -15.39 8.48
C ASN A 72 -9.00 -15.05 8.20
N PRO A 73 -9.83 -16.02 7.76
CA PRO A 73 -11.25 -15.81 7.53
C PRO A 73 -12.07 -15.46 8.78
N ASN A 74 -11.53 -15.67 9.98
CA ASN A 74 -12.17 -15.30 11.24
C ASN A 74 -11.85 -13.85 11.67
N SER A 75 -11.02 -13.14 10.91
CA SER A 75 -10.78 -11.71 11.15
C SER A 75 -12.06 -10.92 10.92
N SER A 76 -12.30 -9.92 11.77
CA SER A 76 -13.36 -8.92 11.54
C SER A 76 -13.11 -8.06 10.30
N LYS A 77 -11.90 -8.10 9.75
CA LYS A 77 -11.49 -7.40 8.52
C LYS A 77 -11.58 -8.27 7.27
N TRP A 78 -11.96 -9.55 7.40
CA TRP A 78 -12.05 -10.46 6.27
C TRP A 78 -13.12 -10.00 5.28
N VAL A 79 -12.73 -9.82 4.02
CA VAL A 79 -13.62 -9.35 2.95
C VAL A 79 -14.18 -10.49 2.09
N GLY A 80 -13.88 -11.74 2.42
CA GLY A 80 -14.32 -12.92 1.65
C GLY A 80 -13.23 -13.57 0.80
N THR A 81 -12.09 -12.92 0.62
CA THR A 81 -10.99 -13.36 -0.26
C THR A 81 -9.62 -12.99 0.35
N SER A 82 -8.58 -13.73 -0.01
CA SER A 82 -7.21 -13.52 0.50
C SER A 82 -6.51 -12.29 -0.07
N THR A 83 -6.92 -11.86 -1.26
CA THR A 83 -6.50 -10.61 -1.89
C THR A 83 -7.68 -9.67 -1.96
N GLU A 84 -7.44 -8.37 -1.90
CA GLU A 84 -8.52 -7.37 -1.86
C GLU A 84 -8.47 -6.44 -3.06
N PHE A 85 -9.62 -6.14 -3.65
CA PHE A 85 -9.75 -5.06 -4.62
C PHE A 85 -9.79 -3.71 -3.89
N PRO A 86 -9.13 -2.63 -4.37
CA PRO A 86 -8.44 -2.52 -5.66
C PRO A 86 -6.98 -2.94 -5.67
N SER A 87 -6.40 -3.34 -4.53
CA SER A 87 -4.98 -3.71 -4.47
C SER A 87 -4.63 -4.85 -5.42
N SER A 88 -5.52 -5.83 -5.58
CA SER A 88 -5.33 -6.97 -6.48
C SER A 88 -5.50 -6.63 -7.96
N MET A 89 -5.97 -5.44 -8.32
CA MET A 89 -6.25 -5.10 -9.71
C MET A 89 -4.96 -5.04 -10.53
N ALA A 90 -4.88 -5.90 -11.55
CA ALA A 90 -3.88 -5.83 -12.61
C ALA A 90 -4.45 -6.38 -13.92
N TYR A 91 -3.94 -5.88 -15.04
CA TYR A 91 -4.24 -6.42 -16.35
C TYR A 91 -3.09 -6.16 -17.33
N GLY A 92 -2.50 -7.23 -17.86
CA GLY A 92 -1.39 -7.13 -18.80
C GLY A 92 -0.22 -6.31 -18.24
N ALA A 93 -0.04 -5.11 -18.77
CA ALA A 93 1.08 -4.20 -18.47
C ALA A 93 0.71 -3.03 -17.53
N PHE A 94 -0.46 -3.08 -16.86
CA PHE A 94 -0.90 -2.03 -15.94
C PHE A 94 -1.57 -2.63 -14.70
N GLY A 95 -1.60 -1.91 -13.59
CA GLY A 95 -2.17 -2.40 -12.32
C GLY A 95 -1.93 -1.48 -11.12
N VAL A 96 -2.49 -1.83 -9.98
CA VAL A 96 -2.28 -1.08 -8.74
C VAL A 96 -1.04 -1.61 -8.02
N THR A 97 -0.22 -0.73 -7.45
CA THR A 97 0.83 -1.13 -6.52
C THR A 97 0.20 -1.49 -5.16
N ALA A 98 0.16 -2.78 -4.83
CA ALA A 98 -0.39 -3.26 -3.57
C ALA A 98 0.63 -3.11 -2.45
N VAL A 99 0.25 -2.42 -1.37
CA VAL A 99 1.13 -2.14 -0.23
C VAL A 99 0.69 -2.93 1.00
N GLY A 100 1.52 -3.90 1.38
CA GLY A 100 1.37 -4.70 2.59
C GLY A 100 1.95 -4.04 3.84
N GLY A 101 1.88 -4.77 4.94
CA GLY A 101 2.20 -4.29 6.27
C GLY A 101 3.31 -5.06 6.96
N THR A 102 4.16 -4.33 7.66
CA THR A 102 5.25 -4.86 8.48
C THR A 102 5.22 -4.29 9.89
N THR A 103 5.79 -5.03 10.84
CA THR A 103 6.17 -4.51 12.16
C THR A 103 7.64 -4.13 12.12
N VAL A 104 7.93 -2.85 12.32
CA VAL A 104 9.29 -2.31 12.37
C VAL A 104 9.77 -2.29 13.82
N THR A 105 10.98 -2.77 14.05
CA THR A 105 11.69 -2.64 15.32
C THR A 105 12.99 -1.88 15.10
N LEU A 106 13.25 -0.88 15.94
CA LEU A 106 14.47 -0.09 15.92
C LEU A 106 15.38 -0.44 17.09
N HIS A 107 16.67 -0.14 16.94
CA HIS A 107 17.60 -0.11 18.06
C HIS A 107 17.23 1.04 19.01
N SER A 108 17.10 0.73 20.32
CA SER A 108 16.54 1.65 21.31
C SER A 108 17.55 2.19 22.32
N THR A 109 18.82 1.76 22.26
CA THR A 109 19.85 2.16 23.22
C THR A 109 20.40 3.55 22.87
N VAL A 110 19.92 4.58 23.58
CA VAL A 110 20.37 5.97 23.41
C VAL A 110 21.90 6.08 23.57
N GLY A 111 22.55 6.82 22.68
CA GLY A 111 24.00 7.07 22.71
C GLY A 111 24.85 6.03 21.97
N THR A 112 24.24 5.02 21.37
CA THR A 112 24.90 4.08 20.45
C THR A 112 24.86 4.60 19.01
N ALA A 113 25.82 4.18 18.17
CA ALA A 113 25.90 4.61 16.77
C ALA A 113 24.73 4.10 15.92
N ASP A 114 24.08 3.03 16.37
CA ASP A 114 22.92 2.39 15.74
C ASP A 114 21.59 2.85 16.36
N TYR A 115 21.56 3.83 17.27
CA TYR A 115 20.30 4.32 17.85
C TYR A 115 19.32 4.77 16.75
N LEU A 116 18.10 4.23 16.80
CA LEU A 116 17.03 4.38 15.79
C LEU A 116 17.32 3.80 14.40
N HIS A 117 18.39 3.02 14.22
CA HIS A 117 18.57 2.21 13.03
C HIS A 117 17.58 1.03 13.02
N LEU A 118 17.24 0.55 11.83
CA LEU A 118 16.37 -0.60 11.65
C LEU A 118 17.02 -1.86 12.23
N LYS A 119 16.40 -2.44 13.26
CA LYS A 119 16.84 -3.70 13.88
C LYS A 119 16.23 -4.90 13.17
N SER A 120 14.94 -4.82 12.86
CA SER A 120 14.23 -5.86 12.13
C SER A 120 12.94 -5.31 11.54
N GLN A 121 12.52 -5.90 10.42
CA GLN A 121 11.22 -5.67 9.81
C GLN A 121 10.60 -7.03 9.50
N ILE A 122 9.49 -7.35 10.15
CA ILE A 122 8.80 -8.64 10.01
C ILE A 122 7.38 -8.42 9.52
N ALA A 123 6.73 -9.46 8.99
CA ALA A 123 5.32 -9.39 8.61
C ALA A 123 4.46 -8.87 9.78
N TRP A 124 3.56 -7.92 9.49
CA TRP A 124 2.62 -7.44 10.49
C TRP A 124 1.52 -8.48 10.71
N ASN A 125 1.37 -8.91 11.96
CA ASN A 125 0.38 -9.90 12.37
C ASN A 125 -0.04 -9.66 13.83
N ILE A 126 -1.35 -9.67 14.06
CA ILE A 126 -2.01 -9.62 15.37
C ILE A 126 -2.65 -10.98 15.59
N SER A 127 -2.25 -11.65 16.66
CA SER A 127 -2.68 -13.01 16.97
C SER A 127 -4.20 -13.09 17.17
N ALA A 128 -4.80 -14.23 16.82
CA ALA A 128 -6.19 -14.53 17.15
C ALA A 128 -6.44 -14.61 18.67
N ALA A 129 -5.39 -14.79 19.48
CA ALA A 129 -5.48 -14.76 20.93
C ALA A 129 -5.48 -13.32 21.50
N ASP A 130 -5.16 -12.31 20.68
CA ASP A 130 -5.12 -10.92 21.09
C ASP A 130 -6.49 -10.26 20.91
N ILE A 131 -7.27 -10.27 21.98
CA ILE A 131 -8.59 -9.64 22.03
C ILE A 131 -8.53 -8.13 22.30
N SER A 132 -7.38 -7.61 22.72
CA SER A 132 -7.17 -6.18 23.03
C SER A 132 -7.07 -5.35 21.76
N ASP A 133 -6.33 -5.84 20.77
CA ASP A 133 -6.04 -5.10 19.54
C ASP A 133 -7.01 -5.42 18.39
N GLY A 134 -8.14 -6.06 18.70
CA GLY A 134 -9.16 -6.44 17.71
C GLY A 134 -8.71 -7.56 16.77
N GLY A 135 -7.77 -8.41 17.22
CA GLY A 135 -7.28 -9.56 16.48
C GLY A 135 -8.36 -10.63 16.24
N PRO A 136 -8.14 -11.57 15.30
CA PRO A 136 -6.97 -11.66 14.42
C PRO A 136 -6.97 -10.60 13.32
N ALA A 137 -5.79 -10.07 13.02
CA ALA A 137 -5.56 -9.09 11.95
C ALA A 137 -4.11 -9.18 11.44
N GLY A 138 -3.81 -8.59 10.30
CA GLY A 138 -2.45 -8.57 9.76
C GLY A 138 -2.40 -8.18 8.29
N SER A 139 -1.19 -8.11 7.74
CA SER A 139 -1.03 -7.80 6.32
C SER A 139 -1.66 -8.90 5.47
N SER A 140 -2.66 -8.54 4.68
CA SER A 140 -3.28 -9.48 3.75
C SER A 140 -2.38 -9.68 2.53
N GLY A 141 -2.40 -10.88 1.99
CA GLY A 141 -1.58 -11.30 0.86
C GLY A 141 -2.03 -12.66 0.34
N GLY A 142 -1.80 -12.91 -0.94
CA GLY A 142 -2.26 -14.12 -1.60
C GLY A 142 -2.21 -14.00 -3.11
N ILE A 143 -2.84 -14.95 -3.79
CA ILE A 143 -2.95 -15.00 -5.24
C ILE A 143 -4.40 -14.73 -5.62
N SER A 144 -4.62 -13.75 -6.49
CA SER A 144 -5.95 -13.39 -7.00
C SER A 144 -6.53 -14.55 -7.81
N SER A 145 -7.84 -14.77 -7.64
CA SER A 145 -8.61 -15.70 -8.47
C SER A 145 -9.29 -15.02 -9.66
N VAL A 146 -9.24 -13.68 -9.69
CA VAL A 146 -9.91 -12.82 -10.66
C VAL A 146 -8.93 -12.32 -11.73
N PHE A 147 -7.74 -11.90 -11.30
CA PHE A 147 -6.73 -11.31 -12.18
C PHE A 147 -5.64 -12.33 -12.49
N SER A 148 -5.38 -12.56 -13.78
CA SER A 148 -4.25 -13.38 -14.22
C SER A 148 -2.93 -12.76 -13.79
N GLU A 149 -1.89 -13.60 -13.65
CA GLU A 149 -0.56 -13.11 -13.32
C GLU A 149 -0.07 -12.14 -14.41
N PRO A 150 0.27 -10.89 -14.06
CA PRO A 150 0.69 -9.89 -15.02
C PRO A 150 2.11 -10.15 -15.52
N SER A 151 2.43 -9.64 -16.72
CA SER A 151 3.71 -9.94 -17.38
C SER A 151 4.94 -9.45 -16.61
N TRP A 152 4.77 -8.39 -15.82
CA TRP A 152 5.83 -7.86 -14.96
C TRP A 152 6.07 -8.71 -13.70
N GLN A 153 5.16 -9.63 -13.35
CA GLN A 153 5.31 -10.54 -12.21
C GLN A 153 5.80 -11.93 -12.65
N LEU A 154 5.42 -12.38 -13.85
CA LEU A 154 5.70 -13.74 -14.37
C LEU A 154 7.18 -14.17 -14.39
N ASN A 155 8.10 -13.28 -14.76
CA ASN A 155 9.52 -13.64 -14.92
C ASN A 155 10.36 -13.14 -13.74
N THR A 156 9.87 -13.35 -12.53
CA THR A 156 10.48 -12.81 -11.31
C THR A 156 10.68 -13.90 -10.27
N SER A 157 11.51 -13.63 -9.27
CA SER A 157 11.71 -14.52 -8.13
C SER A 157 10.39 -14.86 -7.42
N ALA A 158 9.38 -13.97 -7.47
CA ALA A 158 8.05 -14.21 -6.93
C ALA A 158 7.35 -15.40 -7.60
N ASN A 159 7.62 -15.67 -8.88
CA ASN A 159 6.98 -16.75 -9.62
C ASN A 159 7.43 -18.16 -9.16
N GLY A 160 8.49 -18.28 -8.35
CA GLY A 160 8.79 -19.53 -7.64
C GLY A 160 7.65 -19.98 -6.71
N THR A 161 6.88 -19.02 -6.19
CA THR A 161 5.70 -19.26 -5.35
C THR A 161 4.39 -19.13 -6.13
N ILE A 162 4.28 -18.17 -7.05
CA ILE A 162 3.02 -17.85 -7.74
C ILE A 162 2.70 -18.88 -8.83
N GLN A 163 3.71 -19.34 -9.56
CA GLN A 163 3.64 -20.39 -10.59
C GLN A 163 2.55 -20.17 -11.65
N GLY A 164 2.33 -18.92 -12.10
CA GLY A 164 1.31 -18.62 -13.11
C GLY A 164 -0.12 -18.57 -12.58
N ALA A 165 -0.35 -18.77 -11.28
CA ALA A 165 -1.69 -19.02 -10.75
C ALA A 165 -2.61 -17.78 -10.73
N GLY A 166 -2.05 -16.57 -10.74
CA GLY A 166 -2.81 -15.32 -10.71
C GLY A 166 -1.95 -14.14 -10.22
N ARG A 167 -2.50 -12.92 -10.24
CA ARG A 167 -1.85 -11.73 -9.68
C ARG A 167 -1.65 -11.92 -8.18
N ALA A 168 -0.41 -11.97 -7.70
CA ALA A 168 -0.13 -12.09 -6.28
C ALA A 168 0.09 -10.73 -5.62
N THR A 169 -0.50 -10.51 -4.44
CA THR A 169 -0.32 -9.31 -3.60
C THR A 169 0.29 -9.67 -2.24
N PRO A 170 0.92 -8.72 -1.52
CA PRO A 170 1.26 -7.35 -1.96
C PRO A 170 2.49 -7.31 -2.88
N ASP A 171 2.74 -6.16 -3.51
CA ASP A 171 3.94 -5.92 -4.33
C ASP A 171 5.13 -5.45 -3.46
N ILE A 172 4.85 -4.60 -2.47
CA ILE A 172 5.81 -4.06 -1.49
C ILE A 172 5.15 -3.96 -0.12
N ALA A 173 5.92 -3.68 0.93
CA ALA A 173 5.35 -3.50 2.27
C ALA A 173 6.06 -2.38 3.05
N ALA A 174 5.32 -1.71 3.93
CA ALA A 174 5.83 -0.68 4.84
C ALA A 174 5.30 -0.88 6.25
N VAL A 175 5.66 -0.02 7.21
CA VAL A 175 5.19 -0.15 8.60
C VAL A 175 3.66 0.00 8.65
N ALA A 176 3.01 -0.89 9.40
CA ALA A 176 1.55 -0.98 9.48
C ALA A 176 1.01 -1.04 10.91
N ASN A 177 1.82 -0.82 11.94
CA ASN A 177 1.35 -0.79 13.32
C ASN A 177 2.13 0.21 14.16
N ASN A 178 1.71 0.36 15.42
CA ASN A 178 2.36 1.20 16.42
C ASN A 178 2.51 2.66 15.97
N THR A 179 1.54 3.16 15.20
CA THR A 179 1.57 4.51 14.63
C THR A 179 0.65 5.42 15.41
N LEU A 180 1.15 6.59 15.81
CA LEU A 180 0.36 7.62 16.45
C LEU A 180 -0.16 8.60 15.41
N ILE A 181 -1.47 8.81 15.36
CA ILE A 181 -2.12 9.81 14.50
C ILE A 181 -2.84 10.85 15.35
N THR A 182 -3.09 12.01 14.76
CA THR A 182 -4.05 12.98 15.29
C THR A 182 -5.28 12.98 14.39
N ILE A 183 -6.46 13.17 14.99
CA ILE A 183 -7.71 13.28 14.25
C ILE A 183 -8.03 14.77 14.13
N SER A 184 -8.44 15.22 12.94
CA SER A 184 -8.92 16.58 12.74
C SER A 184 -10.34 16.59 12.19
N ILE A 185 -11.20 17.43 12.75
CA ILE A 185 -12.58 17.64 12.29
C ILE A 185 -12.70 19.12 11.91
N ASN A 186 -13.12 19.40 10.67
CA ASN A 186 -13.23 20.76 10.13
C ASN A 186 -11.94 21.58 10.26
N GLY A 187 -10.78 20.95 10.06
CA GLY A 187 -9.48 21.62 10.16
C GLY A 187 -8.98 21.89 11.59
N HIS A 188 -9.74 21.48 12.60
CA HIS A 188 -9.33 21.57 14.01
C HIS A 188 -8.98 20.21 14.56
N ARG A 189 -7.90 20.13 15.35
CA ARG A 189 -7.53 18.89 16.05
C ARG A 189 -8.67 18.50 17.00
N TYR A 190 -9.16 17.28 16.82
CA TYR A 190 -10.13 16.66 17.71
C TYR A 190 -9.36 15.89 18.78
N ASP A 191 -9.33 16.44 20.00
CA ASP A 191 -8.85 15.71 21.18
C ASP A 191 -9.95 14.72 21.58
N ALA A 192 -9.86 13.52 21.02
CA ALA A 192 -10.81 12.47 21.26
C ALA A 192 -10.70 11.98 22.71
N THR A 193 -11.81 11.92 23.45
CA THR A 193 -11.82 11.46 24.85
C THR A 193 -11.50 9.96 25.00
N ASN A 194 -11.38 9.23 23.89
CA ASN A 194 -10.91 7.85 23.77
C ASN A 194 -9.44 7.75 23.27
N ALA A 195 -8.70 8.86 23.18
CA ALA A 195 -7.30 8.86 22.78
C ALA A 195 -6.45 7.99 23.72
N THR A 196 -5.79 6.99 23.16
CA THR A 196 -5.08 5.93 23.88
C THR A 196 -3.69 6.38 24.39
N THR A 197 -3.09 7.42 23.80
CA THR A 197 -1.77 7.94 24.21
C THR A 197 -1.79 9.45 24.44
N GLY A 198 -1.79 9.86 25.71
CA GLY A 198 -1.61 11.26 26.11
C GLY A 198 -2.78 12.21 25.80
N GLY A 199 -3.99 11.68 25.52
CA GLY A 199 -5.21 12.48 25.29
C GLY A 199 -5.30 13.21 23.94
N VAL A 200 -4.27 13.08 23.10
CA VAL A 200 -4.10 13.83 21.84
C VAL A 200 -3.88 12.91 20.64
N TYR A 201 -3.27 11.75 20.86
CA TYR A 201 -2.92 10.81 19.81
C TYR A 201 -3.77 9.55 19.89
N ASP A 202 -4.19 9.08 18.73
CA ASP A 202 -4.78 7.77 18.56
C ASP A 202 -3.72 6.81 18.03
N SER A 203 -3.58 5.66 18.69
CA SER A 203 -2.70 4.60 18.22
C SER A 203 -3.45 3.75 17.20
N THR A 204 -2.91 3.68 15.99
CA THR A 204 -3.53 2.98 14.87
C THR A 204 -2.59 1.94 14.26
N TRP A 205 -3.20 1.01 13.54
CA TRP A 205 -2.58 -0.06 12.78
C TRP A 205 -3.35 -0.29 11.48
N GLY A 206 -2.79 -1.09 10.58
CA GLY A 206 -3.34 -1.40 9.27
C GLY A 206 -2.36 -1.09 8.14
N THR A 207 -2.50 -1.85 7.06
CA THR A 207 -1.94 -1.51 5.74
C THR A 207 -2.47 -0.17 5.23
N SER A 208 -3.58 0.31 5.82
CA SER A 208 -4.10 1.67 5.70
C SER A 208 -3.10 2.78 6.10
N ILE A 209 -2.06 2.47 6.89
CA ILE A 209 -0.94 3.35 7.23
C ILE A 209 0.21 3.16 6.24
N ALA A 210 0.51 1.91 5.91
CA ALA A 210 1.61 1.56 5.01
C ALA A 210 1.44 2.21 3.62
N SER A 211 0.24 2.10 3.03
CA SER A 211 -0.05 2.64 1.69
C SER A 211 0.17 4.17 1.57
N PRO A 212 -0.37 5.04 2.45
CA PRO A 212 -0.10 6.46 2.39
C PRO A 212 1.34 6.84 2.78
N LEU A 213 2.00 6.08 3.67
CA LEU A 213 3.42 6.27 3.96
C LEU A 213 4.26 6.06 2.69
N THR A 214 4.05 4.96 1.99
CA THR A 214 4.76 4.67 0.74
C THR A 214 4.43 5.68 -0.35
N ALA A 215 3.17 6.13 -0.44
CA ALA A 215 2.78 7.19 -1.36
C ALA A 215 3.54 8.50 -1.11
N GLY A 216 3.80 8.86 0.15
CA GLY A 216 4.60 10.03 0.51
C GLY A 216 6.06 9.90 0.06
N ILE A 217 6.65 8.71 0.18
CA ILE A 217 8.00 8.43 -0.32
C ILE A 217 8.05 8.60 -1.85
N ILE A 218 7.07 8.03 -2.56
CA ILE A 218 7.00 8.13 -4.03
C ILE A 218 6.78 9.57 -4.47
N ALA A 219 5.93 10.34 -3.78
CA ALA A 219 5.71 11.74 -4.09
C ALA A 219 6.99 12.58 -3.92
N GLU A 220 7.83 12.26 -2.93
CA GLU A 220 9.15 12.90 -2.79
C GLU A 220 10.10 12.50 -3.93
N ILE A 221 10.09 11.24 -4.36
CA ILE A 221 10.88 10.80 -5.52
C ILE A 221 10.43 11.54 -6.79
N ASP A 222 9.12 11.60 -7.05
CA ASP A 222 8.55 12.35 -8.17
C ASP A 222 8.93 13.84 -8.10
N HIS A 223 8.95 14.43 -6.90
CA HIS A 223 9.41 15.80 -6.71
C HIS A 223 10.87 15.98 -7.14
N VAL A 224 11.76 15.11 -6.66
CA VAL A 224 13.19 15.16 -7.03
C VAL A 224 13.38 14.98 -8.53
N LEU A 225 12.71 14.01 -9.16
CA LEU A 225 12.73 13.79 -10.61
C LEU A 225 12.30 15.05 -11.38
N ALA A 226 11.20 15.68 -10.95
CA ALA A 226 10.72 16.91 -11.56
C ALA A 226 11.74 18.06 -11.45
N THR A 227 12.49 18.17 -10.34
CA THR A 227 13.57 19.18 -10.22
C THR A 227 14.74 18.93 -11.17
N GLN A 228 14.91 17.70 -11.64
CA GLN A 228 15.93 17.31 -12.62
C GLN A 228 15.41 17.35 -14.07
N GLY A 229 14.12 17.64 -14.27
CA GLY A 229 13.48 17.65 -15.58
C GLY A 229 13.03 16.26 -16.06
N ASP A 230 13.03 15.26 -15.17
CA ASP A 230 12.60 13.90 -15.46
C ASP A 230 11.09 13.73 -15.27
N ALA A 231 10.54 12.69 -15.89
CA ALA A 231 9.14 12.29 -15.71
C ALA A 231 8.91 11.65 -14.32
N PRO A 232 7.69 11.76 -13.74
CA PRO A 232 7.35 11.02 -12.54
C PRO A 232 7.41 9.50 -12.78
N LEU A 233 7.51 8.72 -11.70
CA LEU A 233 7.63 7.26 -11.78
C LEU A 233 6.41 6.61 -12.47
N GLY A 234 5.21 7.12 -12.22
CA GLY A 234 3.97 6.57 -12.77
C GLY A 234 3.74 5.10 -12.37
N PHE A 235 3.44 4.24 -13.35
CA PHE A 235 3.23 2.82 -13.04
C PHE A 235 4.55 2.10 -12.81
N LEU A 236 4.90 1.97 -11.53
CA LEU A 236 6.22 1.54 -11.08
C LEU A 236 6.40 0.02 -10.89
N ASN A 237 5.35 -0.81 -10.98
CA ASN A 237 5.50 -2.24 -10.70
C ASN A 237 6.52 -2.93 -11.64
N PRO A 238 6.54 -2.72 -12.98
CA PRO A 238 7.55 -3.34 -13.84
C PRO A 238 8.98 -3.06 -13.40
N ASP A 239 9.26 -1.82 -12.99
CA ASP A 239 10.59 -1.43 -12.51
C ASP A 239 10.87 -2.03 -11.13
N LEU A 240 9.90 -2.03 -10.21
CA LEU A 240 10.06 -2.68 -8.90
C LEU A 240 10.44 -4.16 -9.02
N TYR A 241 9.73 -4.91 -9.85
CA TYR A 241 10.00 -6.34 -10.00
C TYR A 241 11.33 -6.60 -10.71
N THR A 242 11.76 -5.69 -11.61
CA THR A 242 13.10 -5.73 -12.21
C THR A 242 14.17 -5.51 -11.14
N LEU A 243 14.06 -4.45 -10.34
CA LEU A 243 14.99 -4.14 -9.25
C LEU A 243 15.04 -5.26 -8.19
N ALA A 244 13.88 -5.82 -7.82
CA ALA A 244 13.81 -6.92 -6.86
C ALA A 244 14.53 -8.18 -7.37
N ASN A 245 14.46 -8.46 -8.68
CA ASN A 245 15.22 -9.57 -9.28
C ASN A 245 16.74 -9.30 -9.23
N GLU A 246 17.17 -8.06 -9.47
CA GLU A 246 18.59 -7.67 -9.39
C GLU A 246 19.12 -7.79 -7.96
N GLU A 247 18.38 -7.28 -6.98
CA GLU A 247 18.74 -7.38 -5.56
C GLU A 247 18.78 -8.84 -5.09
N TYR A 248 17.77 -9.64 -5.48
CA TYR A 248 17.74 -11.06 -5.14
C TYR A 248 18.87 -11.86 -5.81
N ALA A 249 19.23 -11.53 -7.05
CA ALA A 249 20.38 -12.13 -7.73
C ALA A 249 21.72 -11.73 -7.09
N ALA A 250 21.83 -10.50 -6.58
CA ALA A 250 23.01 -10.01 -5.86
C ALA A 250 23.16 -10.60 -4.44
N LEU A 251 22.11 -11.20 -3.86
CA LEU A 251 22.17 -11.92 -2.58
C LEU A 251 22.82 -13.31 -2.67
N ALA A 252 23.36 -13.70 -3.83
CA ALA A 252 24.37 -14.75 -3.90
C ALA A 252 25.65 -14.26 -3.20
N SER A 253 25.76 -14.54 -1.90
CA SER A 253 26.87 -14.11 -1.05
C SER A 253 28.23 -14.30 -1.72
N THR A 254 28.84 -13.21 -2.19
CA THR A 254 30.28 -13.17 -2.37
C THR A 254 30.87 -12.63 -1.07
N PRO A 255 31.60 -13.43 -0.28
CA PRO A 255 32.34 -12.94 0.86
C PRO A 255 33.55 -12.17 0.34
N THR A 256 33.33 -10.95 -0.14
CA THR A 256 34.30 -9.88 -0.43
C THR A 256 33.61 -8.83 -1.28
N THR A 257 33.20 -7.72 -0.67
CA THR A 257 33.73 -6.37 -0.94
C THR A 257 32.86 -5.31 -0.26
N GLY A 258 33.48 -4.49 0.59
CA GLY A 258 32.99 -3.17 1.01
C GLY A 258 32.50 -3.11 2.45
#